data_AF-A0A838NW69-F1
#
_entry.id   AF-A0A838NW69-F1
#
_cell.length_a   1.000
_cell.length_b   1.000
_cell.length_c   1.000
_cell.angle_alpha   90.00
_cell.angle_beta   90.00
_cell.angle_gamma   90.00
#
_symmetry.space_group_name_H-M   'P 1'
#
loop_
_entity.id
_entity.type
_entity.pdbx_description
1 polymer ?
#
loop_
_entity_poly.entity_id
_entity_poly.type
_entity_poly.pdbx_seq_one_letter_code
_entity_poly.pdbx_strand_id
1 'polypeptide(L)'
;LVGLAIGGWMMVRRELWQRYPSTYETSAHTHAILVGFVMMMILGVALWLFPRPDKSDERYRSVLAEAAYWLLAIGTGSRVVGELFRPTVAAAWLRWAVILGGLLQIVALVLFFHAMWSRIRPGGSQAREARGERF
;
A
#
# COMPACT_ATOMS: atom_id res chain seq x y z
N LEU A 1 13.03 -3.16 3.31
CA LEU A 1 14.37 -3.55 2.78
C LEU A 1 14.58 -3.10 1.32
N VAL A 2 13.69 -3.45 0.38
CA VAL A 2 13.83 -3.06 -1.05
C VAL A 2 14.03 -1.55 -1.25
N GLY A 3 13.19 -0.70 -0.65
CA GLY A 3 13.35 0.76 -0.76
C GLY A 3 14.68 1.29 -0.25
N LEU A 4 15.20 0.74 0.86
CA LEU A 4 16.52 1.06 1.39
C LEU A 4 17.64 0.61 0.45
N ALA A 5 17.52 -0.58 -0.14
CA ALA A 5 18.50 -1.08 -1.11
C ALA A 5 18.55 -0.20 -2.37
N ILE A 6 17.40 0.22 -2.90
CA ILE A 6 17.34 1.14 -4.04
C ILE A 6 17.97 2.49 -3.67
N GLY A 7 17.63 3.05 -2.51
CA GLY A 7 18.19 4.33 -2.05
C GLY A 7 19.70 4.26 -1.83
N GLY A 8 20.19 3.18 -1.21
CA GLY A 8 21.62 2.92 -1.03
C GLY A 8 22.34 2.80 -2.37
N TRP A 9 21.78 2.07 -3.33
CA TRP A 9 22.33 1.97 -4.68
C TRP A 9 22.40 3.34 -5.38
N MET A 10 21.33 4.13 -5.31
CA MET A 10 21.31 5.49 -5.87
C MET A 10 22.38 6.38 -5.23
N MET A 11 22.57 6.28 -3.91
CA MET A 11 23.59 7.03 -3.17
C MET A 11 25.00 6.64 -3.61
N VAL A 12 25.34 5.35 -3.58
CA VAL A 12 26.66 4.87 -4.03
C VAL A 12 26.92 5.26 -5.48
N ARG A 13 25.90 5.12 -6.36
CA ARG A 13 26.00 5.48 -7.77
C ARG A 13 26.30 6.96 -8.00
N ARG A 14 25.63 7.82 -7.22
CA ARG A 14 25.80 9.27 -7.27
C ARG A 14 27.19 9.68 -6.76
N GLU A 15 27.60 9.19 -5.61
CA GLU A 15 28.85 9.65 -4.98
C GLU A 15 30.10 9.09 -5.66
N LEU A 16 30.13 7.79 -5.98
CA LEU A 16 31.34 7.15 -6.53
C LEU A 16 31.51 7.35 -8.04
N TRP A 17 30.43 7.59 -8.79
CA TRP A 17 30.47 7.70 -10.25
C TRP A 17 29.79 8.95 -10.83
N GLN A 18 29.35 9.91 -10.00
CA GLN A 18 28.66 11.14 -10.44
C GLN A 18 27.44 10.86 -11.34
N ARG A 19 26.81 9.70 -11.16
CA ARG A 19 25.64 9.28 -11.93
C ARG A 19 24.39 9.49 -11.10
N TYR A 20 23.69 10.59 -11.38
CA TYR A 20 22.47 10.96 -10.68
C TYR A 20 21.31 9.98 -10.97
N PRO A 21 20.41 9.76 -10.00
CA PRO A 21 19.24 8.94 -10.21
C PRO A 21 18.28 9.59 -11.20
N SER A 22 17.71 8.76 -12.07
CA SER A 22 16.62 9.17 -12.96
C SER A 22 15.33 9.41 -12.17
N THR A 23 14.37 10.10 -12.80
CA THR A 23 13.03 10.30 -12.22
C THR A 23 12.32 8.98 -11.96
N TYR A 24 12.53 7.97 -12.81
CA TYR A 24 11.98 6.63 -12.61
C TYR A 24 12.56 5.94 -11.36
N GLU A 25 13.87 6.00 -11.15
CA GLU A 25 14.51 5.40 -9.98
C GLU A 25 14.09 6.10 -8.67
N THR A 26 14.01 7.42 -8.69
CA THR A 26 13.50 8.21 -7.56
C THR A 26 12.04 7.86 -7.26
N SER A 27 11.20 7.70 -8.29
CA SER A 27 9.81 7.26 -8.14
C SER A 27 9.72 5.85 -7.55
N ALA A 28 10.52 4.91 -8.06
CA ALA A 28 10.56 3.53 -7.59
C ALA A 28 10.98 3.44 -6.11
N HIS A 29 12.04 4.16 -5.74
CA HIS A 29 12.49 4.28 -4.34
C HIS A 29 11.37 4.82 -3.44
N THR A 30 10.75 5.92 -3.85
CA THR A 30 9.69 6.59 -3.09
C THR A 30 8.48 5.67 -2.90
N HIS A 31 8.02 5.00 -3.94
CA HIS A 31 6.86 4.10 -3.84
C HIS A 31 7.19 2.82 -3.06
N ALA A 32 8.41 2.29 -3.17
CA ALA A 32 8.85 1.15 -2.37
C ALA A 32 8.83 1.47 -0.86
N ILE A 33 9.21 2.69 -0.46
CA ILE A 33 9.17 3.11 0.95
C ILE A 33 7.76 3.53 1.35
N LEU A 34 7.16 4.50 0.67
CA LEU A 34 5.91 5.11 1.13
C LEU A 34 4.72 4.18 0.95
N VAL A 35 4.59 3.51 -0.20
CA VAL A 35 3.43 2.64 -0.46
C VAL A 35 3.72 1.20 -0.05
N GLY A 36 4.90 0.67 -0.42
CA GLY A 36 5.26 -0.72 -0.15
C GLY A 36 5.62 -1.01 1.30
N PHE A 37 6.05 -0.01 2.07
CA PHE A 37 6.39 -0.19 3.49
C PHE A 37 5.47 0.62 4.40
N VAL A 38 5.53 1.95 4.37
CA VAL A 38 4.81 2.81 5.33
C VAL A 38 3.29 2.62 5.22
N MET A 39 2.72 2.68 4.01
CA MET A 39 1.29 2.51 3.82
C MET A 39 0.84 1.09 4.21
N MET A 40 1.51 0.05 3.72
CA MET A 40 1.18 -1.34 4.12
C MET A 40 1.25 -1.55 5.63
N MET A 41 2.24 -0.95 6.30
CA MET A 41 2.34 -0.95 7.77
C MET A 41 1.15 -0.24 8.42
N ILE A 42 0.78 0.97 7.95
CA ILE A 42 -0.37 1.72 8.46
C ILE A 42 -1.67 0.93 8.30
N LEU A 43 -1.90 0.32 7.14
CA LEU A 43 -3.10 -0.50 6.89
C LEU A 43 -3.12 -1.74 7.80
N GLY A 44 -1.98 -2.41 7.97
CA GLY A 44 -1.84 -3.54 8.89
C GLY A 44 -2.11 -3.16 10.34
N VAL A 45 -1.56 -2.02 10.80
CA VAL A 45 -1.81 -1.47 12.13
C VAL A 45 -3.29 -1.11 12.28
N ALA A 46 -3.93 -0.51 11.28
CA ALA A 46 -5.36 -0.18 11.33
C ALA A 46 -6.24 -1.42 11.53
N LEU A 47 -5.91 -2.56 10.90
CA LEU A 47 -6.63 -3.82 11.09
C LEU A 47 -6.55 -4.36 12.52
N TRP A 48 -5.42 -4.11 13.19
CA TRP A 48 -5.16 -4.52 14.58
C TRP A 48 -5.74 -3.52 15.59
N LEU A 49 -5.56 -2.22 15.35
CA LEU A 49 -5.95 -1.13 16.24
C LEU A 49 -7.47 -0.98 16.34
N PHE A 50 -8.18 -1.01 15.21
CA PHE A 50 -9.63 -0.86 15.23
C PHE A 50 -10.30 -2.16 15.73
N PRO A 51 -11.31 -2.07 16.62
CA PRO A 51 -11.99 -3.24 17.15
C PRO A 51 -12.52 -4.15 16.04
N ARG A 52 -12.50 -5.46 16.27
CA ARG A 52 -13.16 -6.39 15.34
C ARG A 52 -14.66 -6.08 15.33
N PRO A 53 -15.30 -6.12 14.15
CA PRO A 53 -16.74 -5.94 14.08
C PRO A 53 -17.44 -7.11 14.80
N ASP A 54 -18.68 -6.87 15.23
CA ASP A 54 -19.51 -7.90 15.83
C ASP A 54 -19.68 -9.08 14.85
N LYS A 55 -19.82 -10.31 15.37
CA LYS A 55 -20.00 -11.51 14.53
C LYS A 55 -21.29 -11.44 13.70
N SER A 56 -22.25 -10.62 14.11
CA SER A 56 -23.49 -10.34 13.39
C SER A 56 -23.36 -9.24 12.31
N ASP A 57 -22.20 -8.58 12.17
CA ASP A 57 -22.00 -7.54 11.16
C ASP A 57 -21.66 -8.15 9.80
N GLU A 58 -22.68 -8.37 8.97
CA GLU A 58 -22.54 -8.87 7.60
C GLU A 58 -21.81 -7.90 6.65
N ARG A 59 -21.65 -6.62 7.04
CA ARG A 59 -20.99 -5.61 6.21
C ARG A 59 -19.48 -5.78 6.17
N TYR A 60 -18.88 -6.32 7.23
CA TYR A 60 -17.45 -6.57 7.25
C TYR A 60 -17.11 -7.91 6.59
N ARG A 61 -16.26 -7.85 5.57
CA ARG A 61 -15.73 -9.04 4.90
C ARG A 61 -14.21 -9.02 4.94
N SER A 62 -13.61 -9.89 5.73
CA SER A 62 -12.15 -10.01 5.87
C SER A 62 -11.44 -10.20 4.52
N VAL A 63 -12.08 -10.92 3.59
CA VAL A 63 -11.61 -11.13 2.22
C VAL A 63 -11.36 -9.82 1.47
N LEU A 64 -12.09 -8.73 1.75
CA LEU A 64 -11.88 -7.45 1.07
C LEU A 64 -10.59 -6.76 1.56
N ALA A 65 -10.29 -6.86 2.85
CA ALA A 65 -9.04 -6.34 3.40
C ALA A 65 -7.82 -7.14 2.90
N GLU A 66 -7.98 -8.46 2.76
CA GLU A 66 -6.96 -9.33 2.17
C GLU A 66 -6.76 -9.04 0.67
N ALA A 67 -7.85 -8.87 -0.09
CA ALA A 67 -7.77 -8.48 -1.49
C ALA A 67 -7.07 -7.12 -1.64
N ALA A 68 -7.37 -6.14 -0.78
CA ALA A 68 -6.68 -4.86 -0.77
C ALA A 68 -5.17 -5.03 -0.51
N TYR A 69 -4.77 -5.90 0.42
CA TYR A 69 -3.36 -6.23 0.66
C TYR A 69 -2.67 -6.74 -0.61
N TRP A 70 -3.26 -7.74 -1.28
CA TRP A 70 -2.66 -8.33 -2.48
C TRP A 70 -2.62 -7.34 -3.65
N LEU A 71 -3.67 -6.56 -3.87
CA LEU A 71 -3.69 -5.52 -4.90
C LEU A 71 -2.61 -4.46 -4.65
N LEU A 72 -2.44 -4.03 -3.39
CA LEU A 72 -1.42 -3.05 -3.03
C LEU A 72 0.00 -3.62 -3.19
N ALA A 73 0.21 -4.88 -2.78
CA ALA A 73 1.49 -5.58 -2.90
C ALA A 73 1.90 -5.77 -4.36
N ILE A 74 1.00 -6.36 -5.17
CA ILE A 74 1.24 -6.62 -6.59
C ILE A 74 1.38 -5.31 -7.36
N GLY A 75 0.52 -4.31 -7.08
CA GLY A 75 0.58 -3.01 -7.72
C GLY A 75 1.91 -2.28 -7.44
N THR A 76 2.33 -2.27 -6.18
CA THR A 76 3.61 -1.67 -5.79
C THR A 76 4.80 -2.42 -6.38
N GLY A 77 4.80 -3.75 -6.32
CA GLY A 77 5.86 -4.58 -6.90
C GLY A 77 6.00 -4.37 -8.41
N SER A 78 4.88 -4.43 -9.13
CA SER A 78 4.84 -4.21 -10.59
C SER A 78 5.36 -2.82 -10.97
N ARG A 79 4.94 -1.80 -10.22
CA ARG A 79 5.40 -0.43 -10.42
C ARG A 79 6.91 -0.29 -10.19
N VAL A 80 7.41 -0.75 -9.05
CA VAL A 80 8.83 -0.63 -8.67
C VAL A 80 9.71 -1.34 -9.68
N VAL A 81 9.36 -2.59 -10.02
CA VAL A 81 10.09 -3.35 -11.05
C VAL A 81 10.03 -2.62 -12.39
N GLY A 82 8.83 -2.20 -12.81
CA GLY A 82 8.64 -1.47 -14.07
C GLY A 82 9.53 -0.23 -14.15
N GLU A 83 9.46 0.66 -13.15
CA GLU A 83 10.22 1.91 -13.08
C GLU A 83 11.74 1.68 -13.01
N LEU A 84 12.23 0.63 -12.33
CA LEU A 84 13.66 0.32 -12.31
C LEU A 84 14.21 -0.13 -13.68
N PHE A 85 13.39 -0.81 -14.50
CA PHE A 85 13.79 -1.22 -15.84
C PHE A 85 13.53 -0.16 -16.93
N ARG A 86 12.71 0.87 -16.67
CA ARG A 86 12.39 1.93 -17.64
C ARG A 86 13.63 2.64 -18.24
N PRO A 87 14.71 2.93 -17.49
CA PRO A 87 15.88 3.61 -18.04
C PRO A 87 16.69 2.77 -19.04
N THR A 88 16.63 1.45 -18.94
CA THR A 88 17.47 0.52 -19.74
C THR A 88 16.66 -0.25 -20.78
N VAL A 89 15.34 -0.39 -20.60
CA VAL A 89 14.46 -1.18 -21.45
C VAL A 89 13.34 -0.33 -22.04
N ALA A 90 13.39 -0.13 -23.36
CA ALA A 90 12.41 0.64 -24.11
C ALA A 90 11.14 -0.17 -24.48
N ALA A 91 10.68 -1.06 -23.62
CA ALA A 91 9.52 -1.91 -23.92
C ALA A 91 8.18 -1.25 -23.52
N ALA A 92 7.19 -1.32 -24.42
CA ALA A 92 5.87 -0.75 -24.18
C ALA A 92 5.13 -1.40 -23.00
N TRP A 93 5.30 -2.71 -22.80
CA TRP A 93 4.65 -3.43 -21.71
C TRP A 93 5.10 -2.93 -20.32
N LEU A 94 6.34 -2.44 -20.17
CA LEU A 94 6.81 -1.84 -18.91
C LEU A 94 6.03 -0.57 -18.55
N ARG A 95 5.66 0.23 -19.56
CA ARG A 95 4.87 1.44 -19.34
C ARG A 95 3.49 1.08 -18.81
N TRP A 96 2.85 0.08 -19.42
CA TRP A 96 1.57 -0.44 -18.97
C TRP A 96 1.66 -1.08 -17.58
N ALA A 97 2.73 -1.81 -17.28
CA ALA A 97 2.94 -2.39 -15.95
C ALA A 97 3.01 -1.31 -14.86
N VAL A 98 3.67 -0.18 -15.12
CA VAL A 98 3.72 0.96 -14.19
C VAL A 98 2.34 1.61 -14.02
N ILE A 99 1.63 1.85 -15.12
CA ILE A 99 0.28 2.45 -15.09
C ILE A 99 -0.70 1.55 -14.33
N LEU A 100 -0.78 0.27 -14.71
CA LEU A 100 -1.65 -0.71 -14.07
C LEU A 100 -1.26 -0.91 -12.59
N GLY A 101 0.04 -0.93 -12.28
CA GLY A 101 0.52 -0.99 -10.91
C GLY A 101 0.02 0.18 -10.06
N GLY A 102 0.09 1.41 -10.59
CA GLY A 102 -0.47 2.60 -9.93
C GLY A 102 -1.98 2.52 -9.74
N LEU A 103 -2.72 2.07 -10.76
CA LEU A 103 -4.17 1.90 -10.65
C LEU A 103 -4.56 0.85 -9.60
N LEU A 104 -3.82 -0.26 -9.52
CA LEU A 104 -4.01 -1.28 -8.48
C LEU A 104 -3.79 -0.72 -7.08
N GLN A 105 -2.79 0.15 -6.88
CA GLN A 105 -2.58 0.82 -5.60
C GLN A 105 -3.78 1.69 -5.21
N ILE A 106 -4.36 2.44 -6.15
CA ILE A 106 -5.56 3.27 -5.91
C ILE A 106 -6.76 2.38 -5.55
N VAL A 107 -7.04 1.35 -6.34
CA VAL A 107 -8.16 0.42 -6.10
C VAL A 107 -7.99 -0.27 -4.76
N ALA A 108 -6.78 -0.69 -4.40
CA ALA A 108 -6.49 -1.31 -3.11
C ALA A 108 -6.83 -0.39 -1.93
N LEU A 109 -6.45 0.89 -2.00
CA LEU A 109 -6.76 1.86 -0.93
C LEU A 109 -8.25 2.09 -0.80
N VAL A 110 -8.96 2.31 -1.92
CA VAL A 110 -10.42 2.45 -1.92
C VAL A 110 -11.10 1.22 -1.33
N LEU A 111 -10.67 0.03 -1.74
CA LEU A 111 -11.21 -1.23 -1.25
C LEU A 111 -10.96 -1.41 0.26
N PHE A 112 -9.77 -1.05 0.73
CA PHE A 112 -9.42 -1.13 2.15
C PHE A 112 -10.30 -0.18 2.98
N PHE A 113 -10.45 1.08 2.56
CA PHE A 113 -11.31 2.03 3.27
C PHE A 113 -12.77 1.60 3.28
N HIS A 114 -13.26 1.06 2.16
CA HIS A 114 -14.60 0.48 2.10
C HIS A 114 -14.75 -0.68 3.10
N ALA A 115 -13.80 -1.62 3.13
CA ALA A 115 -13.80 -2.75 4.06
C ALA A 115 -13.70 -2.33 5.53
N MET A 116 -13.00 -1.22 5.82
CA MET A 116 -12.81 -0.71 7.19
C MET A 116 -13.92 0.21 7.67
N TRP A 117 -14.84 0.64 6.80
CA TRP A 117 -15.84 1.65 7.12
C TRP A 117 -16.68 1.31 8.36
N SER A 118 -17.09 0.04 8.52
CA SER A 118 -17.87 -0.40 9.69
C SER A 118 -17.06 -0.47 10.99
N ARG A 119 -15.73 -0.58 10.91
CA ARG A 119 -14.82 -0.59 12.08
C ARG A 119 -14.42 0.82 12.53
N ILE A 120 -14.38 1.78 11.60
CA ILE A 120 -14.06 3.19 11.88
C ILE A 120 -15.28 3.94 12.40
N ARG A 121 -16.46 3.73 11.78
CA ARG A 121 -17.68 4.43 12.21
C ARG A 121 -18.30 3.67 13.40
N PRO A 122 -18.35 4.26 14.60
CA PRO A 122 -18.81 3.57 15.80
C PRO A 122 -20.33 3.42 15.77
N GLY A 123 -20.84 2.38 15.11
CA GLY A 123 -22.16 1.84 15.46
C GLY A 123 -22.09 1.08 16.79
N GLY A 124 -20.92 0.49 17.09
CA GLY A 124 -20.72 -0.39 18.24
C GLY A 124 -20.57 0.32 19.58
N SER A 125 -19.86 1.46 19.68
CA SER A 125 -19.71 2.15 20.99
C SER A 125 -21.04 2.71 21.47
N GLN A 126 -21.81 3.34 20.57
CA GLN A 126 -23.16 3.80 20.90
C GLN A 126 -24.11 2.65 21.22
N ALA A 127 -24.02 1.51 20.52
CA ALA A 127 -24.82 0.33 20.84
C ALA A 127 -24.40 -0.39 22.14
N ARG A 128 -23.14 -0.26 22.58
CA ARG A 128 -22.65 -0.80 23.87
C ARG A 128 -22.96 0.13 25.03
N GLU A 129 -22.81 1.44 24.82
CA GLU A 129 -23.27 2.48 25.74
C GLU A 129 -24.79 2.43 25.93
N ALA A 130 -25.56 2.23 24.85
CA ALA A 130 -27.01 2.03 24.93
C ALA A 130 -27.41 0.75 25.68
N ARG A 131 -26.51 -0.24 25.77
CA ARG A 131 -26.68 -1.47 26.58
C ARG A 131 -26.17 -1.33 28.02
N GLY A 132 -25.68 -0.14 28.42
CA GLY A 132 -25.23 0.13 29.77
C GLY A 132 -23.85 -0.46 30.11
N GLU A 133 -23.13 -1.03 29.15
CA GLU A 133 -21.77 -1.51 29.33
C GLU A 133 -20.81 -0.32 29.37
N ARG A 134 -20.53 0.22 30.57
CA ARG A 134 -19.41 1.15 30.77
C ARG A 134 -18.10 0.37 30.93
N PHE A 135 -17.02 0.98 30.45
CA PHE A 135 -15.64 0.48 30.44
C PHE A 135 -15.21 -0.23 31.72
#